data_AF-A0A2S5CH17-F1
#
_entry.id   AF-A0A2S5CH17-F1
#
_cell.length_a   1.000
_cell.length_b   1.000
_cell.length_c   1.000
_cell.angle_alpha   90.00
_cell.angle_beta   90.00
_cell.angle_gamma   90.00
#
_symmetry.space_group_name_H-M   'P 1'
#
loop_
_entity.id
_entity.type
_entity.pdbx_description
1 polymer ?
#
loop_
_entity_poly.entity_id
_entity_poly.type
_entity_poly.pdbx_seq_one_letter_code
_entity_poly.pdbx_strand_id
1 'polypeptide(L)'
;MVKFLAVGGLAILFSASVAAVDYQEHDGMLMNHGDGHLMDMAGGMVMGQNADTLPGGCDSISETKEITVHAGHKYAEKFPGRMFAFDTQEYQFKPCTKLTVHFVNEDKIRHQWMMHGLPKYLYPKGMFHLEVSGPAKISGTLILPPGDKTYLVHCDIAQHMEKGMKAQLKVGKGDGDLPSIPGVTANVIADDYKVGLPELIATAAEADKQAAAAPPAPDVISPAAASTAVPAQPEGFFSGVMVIGLAAGLLLGPYLARKFHGMSASEIIATIFEGVALLVERGVKLLSALLKLVSGNKSNVLPKV
;
A
#
# COMPACT_ATOMS: atom_id res chain seq x y z
N MET A 1 -56.69 6.23 -40.83
CA MET A 1 -55.62 5.28 -40.47
C MET A 1 -54.23 5.92 -40.63
N VAL A 2 -53.90 6.97 -39.84
CA VAL A 2 -52.56 7.60 -39.88
C VAL A 2 -52.27 8.28 -38.53
N LYS A 3 -52.36 7.56 -37.40
CA LYS A 3 -51.95 8.13 -36.08
C LYS A 3 -51.27 7.14 -35.11
N PHE A 4 -51.10 5.87 -35.47
CA PHE A 4 -50.45 4.88 -34.61
C PHE A 4 -49.00 4.54 -34.99
N LEU A 5 -48.46 5.13 -36.06
CA LEU A 5 -47.09 4.86 -36.52
C LEU A 5 -46.01 5.77 -35.90
N ALA A 6 -46.39 6.81 -35.15
CA ALA A 6 -45.42 7.79 -34.63
C ALA A 6 -44.88 7.46 -33.22
N VAL A 7 -45.47 6.51 -32.49
CA VAL A 7 -45.05 6.20 -31.11
C VAL A 7 -44.03 5.06 -31.04
N GLY A 8 -43.94 4.21 -32.07
CA GLY A 8 -42.94 3.14 -32.14
C GLY A 8 -41.52 3.60 -32.52
N GLY A 9 -41.40 4.74 -33.23
CA GLY A 9 -40.11 5.24 -33.72
C GLY A 9 -39.25 5.93 -32.68
N LEU A 10 -39.84 6.44 -31.59
CA LEU A 10 -39.11 7.19 -30.56
C LEU A 10 -38.57 6.30 -29.42
N ALA A 11 -39.09 5.09 -29.26
CA ALA A 11 -38.60 4.13 -28.26
C ALA A 11 -37.29 3.43 -28.68
N ILE A 12 -36.95 3.44 -29.97
CA ILE A 12 -35.74 2.76 -30.50
C ILE A 12 -34.49 3.65 -30.38
N LEU A 13 -34.66 4.96 -30.19
CA LEU A 13 -33.54 5.92 -30.07
C LEU A 13 -33.02 6.08 -28.62
N PHE A 14 -33.66 5.46 -27.63
CA PHE A 14 -33.21 5.43 -26.24
C PHE A 14 -32.60 4.10 -25.81
N SER A 15 -32.29 3.22 -26.77
CA SER A 15 -31.36 2.11 -26.56
C SER A 15 -29.94 2.69 -26.43
N ALA A 16 -29.69 3.40 -25.33
CA ALA A 16 -28.32 3.68 -24.91
C ALA A 16 -27.61 2.33 -24.91
N SER A 17 -26.62 2.22 -25.79
CA SER A 17 -25.62 1.17 -25.73
C SER A 17 -25.14 1.15 -24.29
N VAL A 18 -25.56 0.13 -23.55
CA VAL A 18 -24.81 -0.33 -22.38
C VAL A 18 -23.46 -0.68 -22.97
N ALA A 19 -22.53 0.28 -22.94
CA ALA A 19 -21.15 0.02 -23.25
C ALA A 19 -20.71 -1.00 -22.21
N ALA A 20 -20.69 -2.28 -22.62
CA ALA A 20 -19.97 -3.29 -21.87
C ALA A 20 -18.57 -2.71 -21.71
N VAL A 21 -18.15 -2.48 -20.46
CA VAL A 21 -16.77 -2.07 -20.19
C VAL A 21 -15.93 -3.25 -20.65
N ASP A 22 -15.20 -3.08 -21.75
CA ASP A 22 -14.22 -4.07 -22.18
C ASP A 22 -13.14 -4.13 -21.10
N TYR A 23 -13.17 -5.21 -20.32
CA TYR A 23 -12.16 -5.47 -19.31
C TYR A 23 -10.89 -5.95 -20.01
N GLN A 24 -9.77 -5.28 -19.72
CA GLN A 24 -8.47 -5.74 -20.19
C GLN A 24 -8.13 -7.07 -19.50
N GLU A 25 -7.84 -8.11 -20.27
CA GLU A 25 -7.44 -9.43 -19.76
C GLU A 25 -5.92 -9.49 -19.63
N HIS A 26 -5.42 -9.67 -18.41
CA HIS A 26 -3.98 -9.66 -18.10
C HIS A 26 -3.31 -11.04 -18.26
N ASP A 27 -4.07 -12.14 -18.20
CA ASP A 27 -3.53 -13.51 -18.15
C ASP A 27 -2.56 -13.86 -19.29
N GLY A 28 -2.75 -13.29 -20.47
CA GLY A 28 -1.90 -13.53 -21.65
C GLY A 28 -0.64 -12.67 -21.75
N MET A 29 -0.45 -11.70 -20.87
CA MET A 29 0.63 -10.70 -20.94
C MET A 29 1.65 -10.81 -19.78
N LEU A 30 1.42 -11.73 -18.85
CA LEU A 30 2.24 -11.91 -17.66
C LEU A 30 3.64 -12.45 -17.99
N MET A 31 4.65 -11.76 -17.49
CA MET A 31 6.06 -12.13 -17.59
C MET A 31 6.57 -12.55 -16.20
N ASN A 32 7.47 -13.54 -16.14
CA ASN A 32 8.04 -14.02 -14.89
C ASN A 32 9.22 -13.14 -14.46
N HIS A 33 9.14 -12.57 -13.25
CA HIS A 33 10.15 -11.71 -12.64
C HIS A 33 10.96 -12.38 -11.52
N GLY A 34 10.82 -13.70 -11.34
CA GLY A 34 11.46 -14.46 -10.28
C GLY A 34 10.64 -14.52 -8.98
N ASP A 35 11.02 -15.41 -8.07
CA ASP A 35 10.39 -15.59 -6.74
C ASP A 35 8.86 -15.74 -6.76
N GLY A 36 8.30 -16.31 -7.83
CA GLY A 36 6.86 -16.49 -7.99
C GLY A 36 6.08 -15.19 -8.29
N HIS A 37 6.75 -14.15 -8.77
CA HIS A 37 6.14 -12.90 -9.24
C HIS A 37 5.91 -12.95 -10.76
N LEU A 38 4.65 -12.88 -11.17
CA LEU A 38 4.23 -12.70 -12.56
C LEU A 38 3.66 -11.30 -12.69
N MET A 39 4.14 -10.51 -13.65
CA MET A 39 3.69 -9.13 -13.86
C MET A 39 3.60 -8.80 -15.33
N ASP A 40 2.73 -7.87 -15.69
CA ASP A 40 2.75 -7.22 -17.00
C ASP A 40 2.93 -5.70 -16.88
N MET A 41 3.15 -5.07 -18.04
CA MET A 41 3.37 -3.63 -18.14
C MET A 41 2.09 -2.80 -18.01
N ALA A 42 0.92 -3.44 -18.08
CA ALA A 42 -0.38 -2.78 -18.01
C ALA A 42 -0.96 -2.74 -16.58
N GLY A 43 -0.22 -3.25 -15.59
CA GLY A 43 -0.59 -3.17 -14.18
C GLY A 43 -1.31 -4.42 -13.65
N GLY A 44 -1.15 -5.57 -14.32
CA GLY A 44 -1.53 -6.89 -13.81
C GLY A 44 -0.37 -7.55 -13.06
N MET A 45 -0.65 -8.17 -11.91
CA MET A 45 0.32 -8.95 -11.16
C MET A 45 -0.31 -10.17 -10.46
N VAL A 46 0.39 -11.30 -10.52
CA VAL A 46 0.11 -12.51 -9.72
C VAL A 46 1.34 -12.84 -8.88
N MET A 47 1.17 -13.02 -7.57
CA MET A 47 2.21 -13.58 -6.70
C MET A 47 1.76 -14.85 -6.00
N GLY A 48 2.67 -15.81 -5.89
CA GLY A 48 2.42 -17.06 -5.16
C GLY A 48 1.51 -18.04 -5.89
N GLN A 49 1.46 -17.96 -7.21
CA GLN A 49 0.75 -18.95 -8.03
C GLN A 49 1.32 -20.35 -7.79
N ASN A 50 0.42 -21.31 -7.58
CA ASN A 50 0.73 -22.72 -7.40
C ASN A 50 -0.38 -23.58 -8.03
N ALA A 51 -0.08 -24.20 -9.17
CA ALA A 51 -1.06 -24.96 -9.94
C ALA A 51 -0.95 -26.48 -9.74
N ASP A 52 0.13 -26.97 -9.17
CA ASP A 52 0.57 -28.36 -9.29
C ASP A 52 1.27 -28.92 -8.05
N THR A 53 1.79 -28.08 -7.16
CA THR A 53 2.56 -28.54 -5.99
C THR A 53 1.67 -28.63 -4.74
N LEU A 54 1.45 -29.85 -4.25
CA LEU A 54 0.61 -30.09 -3.06
C LEU A 54 1.25 -29.50 -1.79
N PRO A 55 0.48 -28.80 -0.94
CA PRO A 55 0.91 -28.47 0.41
C PRO A 55 1.16 -29.74 1.25
N GLY A 56 2.11 -29.70 2.18
CA GLY A 56 2.33 -30.80 3.13
C GLY A 56 1.06 -31.12 3.91
N GLY A 57 0.72 -32.40 3.99
CA GLY A 57 -0.52 -32.92 4.57
C GLY A 57 -1.71 -33.03 3.60
N CYS A 58 -1.52 -32.67 2.32
CA CYS A 58 -2.44 -33.04 1.25
C CYS A 58 -1.90 -34.26 0.50
N ASP A 59 -2.63 -35.39 0.55
CA ASP A 59 -2.29 -36.60 -0.23
C ASP A 59 -2.67 -36.45 -1.70
N SER A 60 -3.73 -35.69 -1.99
CA SER A 60 -4.24 -35.42 -3.32
C SER A 60 -5.08 -34.14 -3.35
N ILE A 61 -5.41 -33.66 -4.55
CA ILE A 61 -6.39 -32.58 -4.73
C ILE A 61 -7.78 -33.13 -4.39
N SER A 62 -8.45 -32.51 -3.43
CA SER A 62 -9.79 -32.95 -2.98
C SER A 62 -10.89 -32.51 -3.95
N GLU A 63 -10.74 -31.34 -4.56
CA GLU A 63 -11.59 -30.80 -5.61
C GLU A 63 -10.89 -29.66 -6.36
N THR A 64 -11.36 -29.38 -7.58
CA THR A 64 -10.97 -28.19 -8.35
C THR A 64 -12.16 -27.23 -8.37
N LYS A 65 -11.91 -25.97 -8.05
CA LYS A 65 -12.92 -24.91 -8.02
C LYS A 65 -12.41 -23.67 -8.73
N GLU A 66 -13.33 -22.98 -9.39
CA GLU A 66 -13.09 -21.68 -9.99
C GLU A 66 -14.11 -20.70 -9.44
N ILE A 67 -13.64 -19.50 -9.07
CA ILE A 67 -14.50 -18.40 -8.63
C ILE A 67 -14.18 -17.16 -9.44
N THR A 68 -15.19 -16.35 -9.70
CA THR A 68 -15.01 -14.99 -10.19
C THR A 68 -15.31 -14.05 -9.04
N VAL A 69 -14.40 -13.12 -8.76
CA VAL A 69 -14.53 -12.14 -7.70
C VAL A 69 -14.51 -10.76 -8.34
N HIS A 70 -15.64 -10.06 -8.25
CA HIS A 70 -15.71 -8.68 -8.70
C HIS A 70 -15.38 -7.72 -7.55
N ALA A 71 -14.62 -6.67 -7.85
CA ALA A 71 -14.16 -5.67 -6.91
C ALA A 71 -14.52 -4.26 -7.39
N GLY A 72 -14.99 -3.42 -6.48
CA GLY A 72 -15.16 -1.99 -6.76
C GLY A 72 -16.13 -1.27 -5.82
N HIS A 73 -16.39 0.01 -6.10
CA HIS A 73 -17.29 0.83 -5.28
C HIS A 73 -18.72 0.32 -5.26
N LYS A 74 -19.22 -0.15 -6.41
CA LYS A 74 -20.60 -0.66 -6.58
C LYS A 74 -20.96 -1.74 -5.56
N TYR A 75 -20.00 -2.61 -5.22
CA TYR A 75 -20.23 -3.70 -4.26
C TYR A 75 -20.26 -3.24 -2.81
N ALA A 76 -19.78 -2.02 -2.53
CA ALA A 76 -19.77 -1.43 -1.19
C ALA A 76 -21.09 -0.75 -0.83
N GLU A 77 -21.96 -0.43 -1.81
CA GLU A 77 -23.21 0.33 -1.60
C GLU A 77 -24.15 -0.31 -0.56
N LYS A 78 -24.11 -1.64 -0.44
CA LYS A 78 -24.90 -2.41 0.54
C LYS A 78 -24.37 -2.31 1.98
N PHE A 79 -23.20 -1.71 2.19
CA PHE A 79 -22.55 -1.60 3.49
C PHE A 79 -22.38 -0.13 3.89
N PRO A 80 -23.15 0.37 4.88
CA PRO A 80 -23.01 1.74 5.37
C PRO A 80 -21.56 2.07 5.77
N GLY A 81 -21.07 3.23 5.34
CA GLY A 81 -19.70 3.68 5.66
C GLY A 81 -18.58 3.03 4.85
N ARG A 82 -18.90 2.14 3.91
CA ARG A 82 -17.89 1.47 3.07
C ARG A 82 -17.77 2.13 1.71
N MET A 83 -16.55 2.18 1.19
CA MET A 83 -16.26 2.73 -0.14
C MET A 83 -15.91 1.64 -1.14
N PHE A 84 -15.34 0.53 -0.68
CA PHE A 84 -14.83 -0.54 -1.52
C PHE A 84 -15.26 -1.87 -0.95
N ALA A 85 -15.64 -2.81 -1.81
CA ALA A 85 -15.90 -4.19 -1.40
C ALA A 85 -15.63 -5.15 -2.56
N PHE A 86 -15.46 -6.42 -2.21
CA PHE A 86 -15.70 -7.52 -3.14
C PHE A 86 -17.20 -7.75 -3.29
N ASP A 87 -17.64 -8.43 -4.34
CA ASP A 87 -19.02 -8.87 -4.49
C ASP A 87 -19.44 -9.90 -3.43
N THR A 88 -18.48 -10.73 -3.00
CA THR A 88 -18.61 -11.82 -2.04
C THR A 88 -17.74 -11.59 -0.80
N GLN A 89 -18.33 -11.76 0.38
CA GLN A 89 -17.67 -11.49 1.67
C GLN A 89 -17.18 -12.75 2.38
N GLU A 90 -17.70 -13.92 2.00
CA GLU A 90 -17.35 -15.20 2.59
C GLU A 90 -17.26 -16.28 1.52
N TYR A 91 -16.19 -17.07 1.58
CA TYR A 91 -15.99 -18.26 0.76
C TYR A 91 -15.81 -19.48 1.68
N GLN A 92 -16.23 -20.64 1.20
CA GLN A 92 -16.07 -21.90 1.92
C GLN A 92 -15.63 -23.01 0.96
N PHE A 93 -14.48 -23.60 1.24
CA PHE A 93 -13.91 -24.68 0.44
C PHE A 93 -13.49 -25.87 1.30
N LYS A 94 -13.34 -27.03 0.67
CA LYS A 94 -12.70 -28.18 1.32
C LYS A 94 -11.19 -27.93 1.50
N PRO A 95 -10.54 -28.63 2.44
CA PRO A 95 -9.08 -28.67 2.49
C PRO A 95 -8.50 -29.30 1.22
N CYS A 96 -7.30 -28.91 0.81
CA CYS A 96 -6.62 -29.44 -0.39
C CYS A 96 -7.35 -29.17 -1.72
N THR A 97 -8.20 -28.14 -1.78
CA THR A 97 -8.85 -27.68 -3.00
C THR A 97 -7.87 -26.92 -3.89
N LYS A 98 -7.82 -27.25 -5.19
CA LYS A 98 -7.20 -26.43 -6.22
C LYS A 98 -8.18 -25.32 -6.61
N LEU A 99 -7.89 -24.09 -6.20
CA LEU A 99 -8.73 -22.94 -6.41
C LEU A 99 -8.12 -22.04 -7.48
N THR A 100 -8.88 -21.74 -8.54
CA THR A 100 -8.57 -20.64 -9.47
C THR A 100 -9.47 -19.47 -9.14
N VAL A 101 -8.89 -18.29 -8.98
CA VAL A 101 -9.60 -17.04 -8.73
C VAL A 101 -9.47 -16.17 -9.96
N HIS A 102 -10.58 -15.78 -10.55
CA HIS A 102 -10.68 -14.77 -11.60
C HIS A 102 -11.07 -13.44 -10.94
N PHE A 103 -10.09 -12.57 -10.75
CA PHE A 103 -10.29 -11.29 -10.11
C PHE A 103 -10.61 -10.22 -11.15
N VAL A 104 -11.79 -9.60 -11.03
CA VAL A 104 -12.29 -8.55 -11.91
C VAL A 104 -12.35 -7.24 -11.14
N ASN A 105 -11.53 -6.29 -11.54
CA ASN A 105 -11.60 -4.93 -11.03
C ASN A 105 -12.55 -4.11 -11.91
N GLU A 106 -13.61 -3.56 -11.33
CA GLU A 106 -14.57 -2.69 -12.03
C GLU A 106 -14.29 -1.18 -11.84
N ASP A 107 -13.38 -0.84 -10.93
CA ASP A 107 -13.01 0.54 -10.65
C ASP A 107 -11.84 1.03 -11.52
N LYS A 108 -11.71 2.36 -11.62
CA LYS A 108 -10.57 3.02 -12.28
C LYS A 108 -9.31 3.12 -11.43
N ILE A 109 -9.31 2.52 -10.25
CA ILE A 109 -8.18 2.50 -9.33
C ILE A 109 -7.68 1.06 -9.18
N ARG A 110 -6.49 0.89 -8.62
CA ARG A 110 -5.92 -0.43 -8.39
C ARG A 110 -6.62 -1.15 -7.25
N HIS A 111 -7.01 -2.41 -7.47
CA HIS A 111 -7.49 -3.29 -6.41
C HIS A 111 -6.69 -4.59 -6.40
N GLN A 112 -6.75 -5.29 -5.27
CA GLN A 112 -6.04 -6.53 -5.07
C GLN A 112 -6.94 -7.55 -4.37
N TRP A 113 -6.71 -8.82 -4.68
CA TRP A 113 -7.23 -9.97 -3.96
C TRP A 113 -6.03 -10.69 -3.35
N MET A 114 -5.79 -10.44 -2.07
CA MET A 114 -4.65 -10.97 -1.33
C MET A 114 -5.13 -11.87 -0.20
N MET A 115 -4.44 -13.00 -0.02
CA MET A 115 -4.64 -13.91 1.09
C MET A 115 -3.30 -14.23 1.78
N HIS A 116 -3.21 -13.94 3.08
CA HIS A 116 -2.05 -14.26 3.91
C HIS A 116 -2.22 -15.58 4.67
N GLY A 117 -1.14 -16.04 5.33
CA GLY A 117 -1.20 -17.17 6.27
C GLY A 117 -1.01 -18.53 5.61
N LEU A 118 -0.59 -18.52 4.34
CA LEU A 118 -0.25 -19.71 3.57
C LEU A 118 1.15 -20.26 3.95
N PRO A 119 1.43 -21.55 3.71
CA PRO A 119 2.72 -22.14 4.05
C PRO A 119 3.90 -21.51 3.26
N LYS A 120 4.84 -20.88 3.98
CA LYS A 120 5.95 -20.10 3.40
C LYS A 120 6.92 -20.91 2.54
N TYR A 121 6.98 -22.23 2.71
CA TYR A 121 7.84 -23.10 1.90
C TYR A 121 7.30 -23.28 0.47
N LEU A 122 6.01 -22.97 0.26
CA LEU A 122 5.31 -23.16 -1.01
C LEU A 122 4.86 -21.83 -1.61
N TYR A 123 4.38 -20.92 -0.76
CA TYR A 123 3.93 -19.60 -1.15
C TYR A 123 4.96 -18.57 -0.71
N PRO A 124 5.60 -17.84 -1.65
CA PRO A 124 6.51 -16.75 -1.33
C PRO A 124 5.89 -15.79 -0.32
N LYS A 125 6.63 -15.50 0.76
CA LYS A 125 6.17 -14.70 1.92
C LYS A 125 4.90 -15.22 2.63
N GLY A 126 4.42 -16.42 2.31
CA GLY A 126 3.22 -17.02 2.89
C GLY A 126 1.92 -16.35 2.43
N MET A 127 1.89 -15.90 1.18
CA MET A 127 0.77 -15.17 0.60
C MET A 127 0.50 -15.55 -0.85
N PHE A 128 -0.75 -15.36 -1.26
CA PHE A 128 -1.20 -15.40 -2.65
C PHE A 128 -1.84 -14.06 -2.99
N HIS A 129 -1.56 -13.53 -4.16
CA HIS A 129 -1.88 -12.16 -4.54
C HIS A 129 -2.29 -12.06 -5.99
N LEU A 130 -3.41 -11.39 -6.24
CA LEU A 130 -3.83 -10.93 -7.56
C LEU A 130 -4.02 -9.42 -7.51
N GLU A 131 -3.52 -8.72 -8.51
CA GLU A 131 -3.58 -7.26 -8.60
C GLU A 131 -3.86 -6.84 -10.03
N VAL A 132 -4.74 -5.84 -10.15
CA VAL A 132 -5.06 -5.20 -11.42
C VAL A 132 -5.32 -3.71 -11.20
N SER A 133 -4.74 -2.90 -12.08
CA SER A 133 -4.91 -1.45 -12.09
C SER A 133 -5.96 -1.03 -13.12
N GLY A 134 -7.03 -0.36 -12.65
CA GLY A 134 -8.13 0.06 -13.52
C GLY A 134 -9.06 -1.10 -13.90
N PRO A 135 -10.03 -0.86 -14.80
CA PRO A 135 -11.03 -1.85 -15.16
C PRO A 135 -10.39 -2.99 -15.96
N ALA A 136 -10.18 -4.12 -15.31
CA ALA A 136 -9.42 -5.22 -15.88
C ALA A 136 -9.66 -6.54 -15.12
N LYS A 137 -9.19 -7.65 -15.70
CA LYS A 137 -9.29 -8.98 -15.14
C LYS A 137 -7.95 -9.70 -15.13
N ILE A 138 -7.71 -10.45 -14.07
CA ILE A 138 -6.53 -11.31 -13.89
C ILE A 138 -6.92 -12.58 -13.14
N SER A 139 -6.25 -13.68 -13.45
CA SER A 139 -6.51 -14.98 -12.85
C SER A 139 -5.25 -15.54 -12.21
N GLY A 140 -5.43 -16.30 -11.14
CA GLY A 140 -4.36 -17.12 -10.61
C GLY A 140 -4.88 -18.32 -9.84
N THR A 141 -4.02 -19.31 -9.68
CA THR A 141 -4.37 -20.58 -9.04
C THR A 141 -3.51 -20.81 -7.82
N LEU A 142 -4.14 -21.34 -6.77
CA LEU A 142 -3.49 -21.82 -5.56
C LEU A 142 -4.11 -23.16 -5.12
N ILE A 143 -3.39 -23.91 -4.29
CA ILE A 143 -3.89 -25.11 -3.62
C ILE A 143 -4.03 -24.82 -2.13
N LEU A 144 -5.25 -24.86 -1.62
CA LEU A 144 -5.55 -24.57 -0.23
C LEU A 144 -4.91 -25.62 0.70
N PRO A 145 -4.31 -25.21 1.84
CA PRO A 145 -3.70 -26.16 2.78
C PRO A 145 -4.69 -27.17 3.38
N PRO A 146 -4.21 -28.25 4.02
CA PRO A 146 -5.09 -29.16 4.76
C PRO A 146 -5.61 -28.51 6.05
N GLY A 147 -6.59 -29.16 6.67
CA GLY A 147 -7.16 -28.76 7.98
C GLY A 147 -8.24 -27.70 7.92
N ASP A 148 -8.69 -27.28 9.10
CA ASP A 148 -9.74 -26.27 9.28
C ASP A 148 -9.08 -24.92 9.61
N LYS A 149 -9.25 -23.90 8.75
CA LYS A 149 -8.67 -22.56 8.96
C LYS A 149 -9.42 -21.48 8.20
N THR A 150 -9.59 -20.33 8.80
CA THR A 150 -10.15 -19.13 8.17
C THR A 150 -9.02 -18.17 7.80
N TYR A 151 -9.05 -17.69 6.56
CA TYR A 151 -8.07 -16.79 5.99
C TYR A 151 -8.70 -15.43 5.71
N LEU A 152 -7.96 -14.35 6.01
CA LEU A 152 -8.34 -13.01 5.59
C LEU A 152 -8.03 -12.85 4.11
N VAL A 153 -9.05 -12.48 3.36
CA VAL A 153 -8.92 -12.05 1.97
C VAL A 153 -9.12 -10.54 1.94
N HIS A 154 -8.20 -9.77 1.40
CA HIS A 154 -8.33 -8.30 1.37
C HIS A 154 -7.57 -7.68 0.22
N CYS A 155 -7.81 -6.39 0.00
CA CYS A 155 -6.90 -5.57 -0.78
C CYS A 155 -5.74 -5.11 0.13
N ASP A 156 -4.50 -5.20 -0.34
CA ASP A 156 -3.30 -4.82 0.43
C ASP A 156 -3.06 -3.30 0.46
N ILE A 157 -3.83 -2.54 -0.33
CA ILE A 157 -3.94 -1.10 -0.14
C ILE A 157 -4.72 -0.86 1.15
N ALA A 158 -4.00 -0.43 2.20
CA ALA A 158 -4.53 -0.23 3.54
C ALA A 158 -5.85 0.57 3.54
N GLN A 159 -5.92 1.66 2.78
CA GLN A 159 -7.13 2.47 2.69
C GLN A 159 -8.31 1.72 2.07
N HIS A 160 -8.07 0.79 1.15
CA HIS A 160 -9.13 0.00 0.51
C HIS A 160 -9.66 -1.04 1.50
N MET A 161 -8.77 -1.73 2.22
CA MET A 161 -9.12 -2.66 3.29
C MET A 161 -9.90 -1.98 4.43
N GLU A 162 -9.39 -0.87 4.95
CA GLU A 162 -10.04 -0.09 6.02
C GLU A 162 -11.45 0.34 5.62
N LYS A 163 -11.61 0.79 4.37
CA LYS A 163 -12.88 1.20 3.78
C LYS A 163 -13.77 0.06 3.29
N GLY A 164 -13.45 -1.19 3.62
CA GLY A 164 -14.35 -2.33 3.47
C GLY A 164 -13.89 -3.44 2.53
N MET A 165 -12.79 -3.30 1.81
CA MET A 165 -12.35 -4.30 0.83
C MET A 165 -11.63 -5.48 1.52
N LYS A 166 -12.43 -6.30 2.19
CA LYS A 166 -12.04 -7.51 2.88
C LYS A 166 -13.18 -8.53 2.93
N ALA A 167 -12.80 -9.78 2.98
CA ALA A 167 -13.63 -10.98 3.02
C ALA A 167 -12.93 -12.05 3.86
N GLN A 168 -13.61 -13.15 4.12
CA GLN A 168 -13.01 -14.32 4.74
C GLN A 168 -13.14 -15.55 3.85
N LEU A 169 -12.09 -16.37 3.81
CA LEU A 169 -12.09 -17.65 3.12
C LEU A 169 -11.90 -18.76 4.15
N LYS A 170 -12.91 -19.60 4.30
CA LYS A 170 -12.88 -20.75 5.18
C LYS A 170 -12.44 -21.99 4.41
N VAL A 171 -11.46 -22.69 4.98
CA VAL A 171 -11.04 -24.03 4.56
C VAL A 171 -11.56 -25.03 5.59
N GLY A 172 -12.18 -26.11 5.14
CA GLY A 172 -12.77 -27.12 6.02
C GLY A 172 -13.92 -26.51 6.82
N LYS A 173 -13.85 -26.53 8.14
CA LYS A 173 -14.83 -25.85 9.01
C LYS A 173 -14.51 -24.38 9.29
N GLY A 174 -13.33 -23.91 8.89
CA GLY A 174 -12.76 -22.65 9.38
C GLY A 174 -12.34 -22.75 10.86
N ASP A 175 -11.60 -21.76 11.35
CA ASP A 175 -11.19 -21.62 12.75
C ASP A 175 -11.93 -20.48 13.48
N GLY A 176 -13.07 -20.05 12.92
CA GLY A 176 -13.92 -18.98 13.42
C GLY A 176 -14.20 -17.92 12.36
N ASP A 177 -15.09 -16.99 12.68
CA ASP A 177 -15.33 -15.80 11.85
C ASP A 177 -14.33 -14.71 12.17
N LEU A 178 -13.79 -14.06 11.14
CA LEU A 178 -12.90 -12.94 11.30
C LEU A 178 -13.68 -11.70 11.71
N PRO A 179 -13.13 -10.84 12.58
CA PRO A 179 -13.82 -9.62 13.00
C PRO A 179 -13.90 -8.57 11.89
N SER A 180 -14.94 -7.74 11.92
CA SER A 180 -15.13 -6.62 10.99
C SER A 180 -15.14 -6.98 9.51
N ILE A 181 -15.60 -8.17 9.13
CA ILE A 181 -15.85 -8.53 7.73
C ILE A 181 -17.23 -8.00 7.35
N PRO A 182 -17.35 -7.08 6.36
CA PRO A 182 -18.63 -6.52 5.96
C PRO A 182 -19.68 -7.61 5.70
N GLY A 183 -20.89 -7.45 6.23
CA GLY A 183 -21.98 -8.41 6.03
C GLY A 183 -21.85 -9.77 6.72
N VAL A 184 -20.71 -10.08 7.34
CA VAL A 184 -20.47 -11.37 8.02
C VAL A 184 -20.34 -11.16 9.53
N THR A 185 -19.47 -10.23 9.95
CA THR A 185 -19.27 -9.90 11.37
C THR A 185 -19.40 -8.41 11.63
N ALA A 186 -19.79 -8.07 12.85
CA ALA A 186 -19.87 -6.68 13.28
C ALA A 186 -18.48 -6.01 13.26
N ASN A 187 -18.47 -4.69 13.02
CA ASN A 187 -17.26 -3.89 13.17
C ASN A 187 -16.81 -3.94 14.63
N VAL A 188 -15.51 -4.14 14.85
CA VAL A 188 -14.90 -4.06 16.19
C VAL A 188 -15.02 -2.65 16.75
N ILE A 189 -14.87 -1.65 15.87
CA ILE A 189 -15.11 -0.25 16.18
C ILE A 189 -16.33 0.15 15.34
N ALA A 190 -17.46 0.35 15.99
CA ALA A 190 -18.68 0.77 15.33
C ALA A 190 -18.61 2.26 14.99
N ASP A 191 -18.95 2.61 13.75
CA ASP A 191 -19.18 3.99 13.37
C ASP A 191 -20.49 4.47 14.01
N ASP A 192 -20.47 5.66 14.63
CA ASP A 192 -21.67 6.27 15.18
C ASP A 192 -22.26 7.26 14.15
N TYR A 193 -23.31 6.82 13.45
CA TYR A 193 -24.07 7.65 12.50
C TYR A 193 -25.33 8.27 13.13
N LYS A 194 -25.43 8.36 14.47
CA LYS A 194 -26.62 8.94 15.15
C LYS A 194 -26.81 10.42 14.91
N VAL A 195 -25.76 11.13 14.48
CA VAL A 195 -25.80 12.56 14.22
C VAL A 195 -25.93 12.79 12.71
N GLY A 196 -27.00 13.45 12.29
CA GLY A 196 -27.23 13.76 10.87
C GLY A 196 -26.32 14.88 10.37
N LEU A 197 -26.08 14.94 9.06
CA LEU A 197 -25.27 15.99 8.44
C LEU A 197 -25.67 17.44 8.83
N PRO A 198 -26.96 17.81 8.93
CA PRO A 198 -27.35 19.16 9.37
C PRO A 198 -26.96 19.46 10.82
N GLU A 199 -27.06 18.47 11.70
CA GLU A 199 -26.68 18.58 13.10
C GLU A 199 -25.16 18.67 13.23
N LEU A 200 -24.40 17.85 12.48
CA LEU A 200 -22.95 17.94 12.39
C LEU A 200 -22.48 19.34 11.94
N ILE A 201 -23.11 19.90 10.90
CA ILE A 201 -22.81 21.25 10.40
C ILE A 201 -23.14 22.31 11.46
N ALA A 202 -24.25 22.16 12.18
CA ALA A 202 -24.62 23.09 13.25
C ALA A 202 -23.62 23.05 14.41
N THR A 203 -23.24 21.85 14.89
CA THR A 203 -22.22 21.69 15.94
C THR A 203 -20.85 22.19 15.50
N ALA A 204 -20.46 21.99 14.24
CA ALA A 204 -19.20 22.52 13.72
C ALA A 204 -19.22 24.06 13.67
N ALA A 205 -20.32 24.65 13.22
CA ALA A 205 -20.50 26.10 13.19
C ALA A 205 -20.56 26.72 14.60
N GLU A 206 -21.11 26.01 15.59
CA GLU A 206 -21.08 26.42 16.99
C GLU A 206 -19.68 26.29 17.59
N ALA A 207 -18.96 25.20 17.31
CA ALA A 207 -17.58 24.99 17.74
C ALA A 207 -16.63 26.06 17.16
N ASP A 208 -16.78 26.42 15.88
CA ASP A 208 -16.01 27.48 15.23
C ASP A 208 -16.29 28.86 15.87
N LYS A 209 -17.55 29.13 16.19
CA LYS A 209 -17.94 30.36 16.93
C LYS A 209 -17.37 30.37 18.35
N GLN A 210 -17.32 29.23 19.00
CA GLN A 210 -16.81 29.08 20.37
C GLN A 210 -15.28 29.16 20.41
N ALA A 211 -14.59 28.67 19.38
CA ALA A 211 -13.16 28.86 19.17
C ALA A 211 -12.81 30.32 18.83
N ALA A 212 -13.65 31.01 18.07
CA ALA A 212 -13.49 32.44 17.77
C ALA A 212 -13.85 33.36 18.96
N ALA A 213 -14.66 32.89 19.91
CA ALA A 213 -15.05 33.60 21.12
C ALA A 213 -14.18 33.26 22.34
N ALA A 214 -13.31 32.25 22.24
CA ALA A 214 -12.34 31.96 23.28
C ALA A 214 -11.31 33.10 23.35
N PRO A 215 -11.04 33.70 24.53
CA PRO A 215 -9.89 34.59 24.66
C PRO A 215 -8.63 33.80 24.30
N PRO A 216 -7.61 34.43 23.70
CA PRO A 216 -6.34 33.76 23.46
C PRO A 216 -5.90 33.13 24.78
N ALA A 217 -5.65 31.82 24.75
CA ALA A 217 -5.15 31.12 25.93
C ALA A 217 -3.91 31.89 26.42
N PRO A 218 -3.81 32.23 27.71
CA PRO A 218 -2.58 32.80 28.23
C PRO A 218 -1.46 31.79 27.95
N ASP A 219 -0.38 32.28 27.35
CA ASP A 219 0.84 31.53 27.13
C ASP A 219 1.34 30.96 28.46
N VAL A 220 0.95 29.72 28.78
CA VAL A 220 1.53 28.97 29.90
C VAL A 220 2.84 28.39 29.40
N ILE A 221 3.84 29.26 29.27
CA ILE A 221 5.23 28.89 29.08
C ILE A 221 5.73 28.39 30.43
N SER A 222 5.79 27.07 30.63
CA SER A 222 6.80 26.47 31.51
C SER A 222 8.03 26.11 30.69
N PRO A 223 9.25 26.45 31.15
CA PRO A 223 10.43 26.46 30.32
C PRO A 223 11.03 25.06 30.23
N ALA A 224 10.85 24.42 29.08
CA ALA A 224 11.72 23.33 28.65
C ALA A 224 12.39 23.75 27.35
N ALA A 225 13.69 24.05 27.47
CA ALA A 225 14.73 24.10 26.45
C ALA A 225 14.39 24.74 25.09
N ALA A 226 15.03 25.88 24.87
CA ALA A 226 15.08 26.62 23.61
C ALA A 226 15.22 25.72 22.36
N SER A 227 14.24 25.81 21.47
CA SER A 227 14.49 25.76 20.03
C SER A 227 13.83 26.97 19.41
N THR A 228 14.66 27.88 18.90
CA THR A 228 14.27 29.08 18.15
C THR A 228 13.23 28.78 17.08
N ALA A 229 12.14 29.54 17.10
CA ALA A 229 11.17 29.60 16.02
C ALA A 229 11.85 30.03 14.70
N VAL A 230 11.61 29.28 13.63
CA VAL A 230 11.89 29.72 12.25
C VAL A 230 10.57 30.28 11.68
N PRO A 231 10.57 31.49 11.10
CA PRO A 231 9.36 32.07 10.55
C PRO A 231 8.92 31.29 9.30
N ALA A 232 7.60 31.19 9.10
CA ALA A 232 6.98 30.63 7.91
C ALA A 232 7.60 31.25 6.64
N GLN A 233 8.17 30.39 5.79
CA GLN A 233 8.66 30.77 4.46
C GLN A 233 7.60 30.42 3.43
N PRO A 234 7.44 31.23 2.37
CA PRO A 234 6.46 30.97 1.32
C PRO A 234 6.84 29.70 0.54
N GLU A 235 5.81 28.96 0.15
CA GLU A 235 5.84 27.80 -0.74
C GLU A 235 6.52 28.14 -2.08
N GLY A 236 7.82 27.87 -2.15
CA GLY A 236 8.58 27.81 -3.40
C GLY A 236 8.95 26.36 -3.66
N PHE A 237 8.57 25.83 -4.83
CA PHE A 237 8.87 24.47 -5.31
C PHE A 237 10.36 24.07 -5.25
N PHE A 238 11.26 25.02 -5.01
CA PHE A 238 12.70 24.82 -4.87
C PHE A 238 13.14 25.08 -3.44
N SER A 239 13.10 24.04 -2.59
CA SER A 239 13.84 24.06 -1.33
C SER A 239 15.34 24.16 -1.62
N GLY A 240 16.08 24.97 -0.86
CA GLY A 240 17.54 25.09 -1.02
C GLY A 240 18.26 23.74 -0.91
N VAL A 241 17.69 22.79 -0.18
CA VAL A 241 18.17 21.40 -0.08
C VAL A 241 18.05 20.67 -1.42
N MET A 242 16.98 20.90 -2.18
CA MET A 242 16.78 20.31 -3.50
C MET A 242 17.80 20.84 -4.51
N VAL A 243 18.07 22.15 -4.49
CA VAL A 243 19.05 22.78 -5.38
C VAL A 243 20.46 22.25 -5.09
N ILE A 244 20.83 22.14 -3.81
CA ILE A 244 22.12 21.57 -3.40
C ILE A 244 22.22 20.10 -3.78
N GLY A 245 21.16 19.31 -3.56
CA GLY A 245 21.13 17.89 -3.92
C GLY A 245 21.28 17.67 -5.43
N LEU A 246 20.62 18.50 -6.24
CA LEU A 246 20.68 18.41 -7.70
C LEU A 246 22.06 18.83 -8.22
N ALA A 247 22.64 19.91 -7.70
CA ALA A 247 24.01 20.32 -8.05
C ALA A 247 25.05 19.27 -7.64
N ALA A 248 24.94 18.70 -6.44
CA ALA A 248 25.82 17.64 -5.98
C ALA A 248 25.68 16.37 -6.84
N GLY A 249 24.45 15.96 -7.18
CA GLY A 249 24.20 14.82 -8.05
C GLY A 249 24.76 15.00 -9.46
N LEU A 250 24.63 16.20 -10.04
CA LEU A 250 25.09 16.49 -11.41
C LEU A 250 26.63 16.54 -11.50
N LEU A 251 27.31 16.95 -10.43
CA LEU A 251 28.77 16.99 -10.35
C LEU A 251 29.38 15.64 -9.93
N LEU A 252 28.80 14.97 -8.93
CA LEU A 252 29.34 13.73 -8.38
C LEU A 252 28.90 12.49 -9.17
N GLY A 253 27.71 12.50 -9.78
CA GLY A 253 27.16 11.37 -10.53
C GLY A 253 28.08 10.85 -11.63
N PRO A 254 28.58 11.69 -12.55
CA PRO A 254 29.48 11.25 -13.62
C PRO A 254 30.82 10.71 -13.08
N TYR A 255 31.33 11.30 -11.99
CA TYR A 255 32.56 10.86 -11.34
C TYR A 255 32.38 9.48 -10.69
N LEU A 256 31.29 9.28 -9.94
CA LEU A 256 30.99 8.00 -9.29
C LEU A 256 30.65 6.92 -10.32
N ALA A 257 29.92 7.25 -11.39
CA ALA A 257 29.61 6.33 -12.47
C ALA A 257 30.87 5.81 -13.17
N ARG A 258 31.88 6.67 -13.41
CA ARG A 258 33.18 6.25 -13.94
C ARG A 258 33.99 5.44 -12.92
N LYS A 259 33.96 5.83 -11.64
CA LYS A 259 34.75 5.18 -10.59
C LYS A 259 34.26 3.76 -10.28
N PHE A 260 32.96 3.53 -10.34
CA PHE A 260 32.34 2.23 -10.06
C PHE A 260 32.00 1.42 -11.32
N HIS A 261 32.41 1.89 -12.50
CA HIS A 261 32.16 1.19 -13.75
C HIS A 261 32.88 -0.17 -13.78
N GLY A 262 32.12 -1.26 -13.87
CA GLY A 262 32.66 -2.63 -13.94
C GLY A 262 33.02 -3.26 -12.59
N MET A 263 32.72 -2.60 -11.46
CA MET A 263 32.88 -3.17 -10.13
C MET A 263 31.65 -4.00 -9.72
N SER A 264 31.86 -5.10 -9.01
CA SER A 264 30.80 -5.86 -8.36
C SER A 264 30.23 -5.11 -7.15
N ALA A 265 28.99 -5.45 -6.76
CA ALA A 265 28.32 -4.78 -5.63
C ALA A 265 29.14 -4.84 -4.31
N SER A 266 29.84 -5.95 -4.06
CA SER A 266 30.72 -6.12 -2.90
C SER A 266 31.95 -5.20 -2.93
N GLU A 267 32.53 -4.96 -4.10
CA GLU A 267 33.70 -4.08 -4.26
C GLU A 267 33.32 -2.61 -4.08
N ILE A 268 32.14 -2.22 -4.55
CA ILE A 268 31.59 -0.88 -4.34
C ILE A 268 31.42 -0.61 -2.84
N ILE A 269 30.81 -1.56 -2.11
CA ILE A 269 30.58 -1.45 -0.67
C ILE A 269 31.93 -1.35 0.09
N ALA A 270 32.90 -2.22 -0.22
CA ALA A 270 34.22 -2.18 0.40
C ALA A 270 34.93 -0.83 0.17
N THR A 271 34.88 -0.31 -1.05
CA THR A 271 35.46 0.99 -1.43
C THR A 271 34.84 2.16 -0.65
N ILE A 272 33.52 2.10 -0.40
CA ILE A 272 32.81 3.11 0.41
C ILE A 272 33.28 3.04 1.87
N PHE A 273 33.36 1.85 2.47
CA PHE A 273 33.80 1.70 3.86
C PHE A 273 35.25 2.16 4.08
N GLU A 274 36.16 1.86 3.16
CA GLU A 274 37.54 2.38 3.19
C GLU A 274 37.58 3.91 3.07
N GLY A 275 36.76 4.48 2.19
CA GLY A 275 36.64 5.93 2.04
C GLY A 275 36.15 6.62 3.33
N VAL A 276 35.17 6.02 4.01
CA VAL A 276 34.67 6.51 5.30
C VAL A 276 35.74 6.42 6.38
N ALA A 277 36.47 5.31 6.46
CA ALA A 277 37.56 5.14 7.43
C ALA A 277 38.66 6.20 7.26
N LEU A 278 39.06 6.47 6.02
CA LEU A 278 40.04 7.53 5.68
C LEU A 278 39.54 8.94 6.06
N LEU A 279 38.25 9.23 5.84
CA LEU A 279 37.67 10.52 6.22
C LEU A 279 37.62 10.70 7.74
N VAL A 280 37.27 9.65 8.48
CA VAL A 280 37.27 9.66 9.95
C VAL A 280 38.70 9.87 10.48
N GLU A 281 39.68 9.15 9.94
CA GLU A 281 41.08 9.29 10.36
C GLU A 281 41.60 10.72 10.10
N ARG A 282 41.26 11.29 8.95
CA ARG A 282 41.66 12.67 8.60
C ARG A 282 40.94 13.71 9.47
N GLY A 283 39.68 13.46 9.84
CA GLY A 283 38.93 14.27 10.79
C GLY A 283 39.55 14.27 12.18
N VAL A 284 39.93 13.11 12.70
CA VAL A 284 40.63 12.97 13.99
C VAL A 284 41.99 13.68 13.97
N LYS A 285 42.76 13.55 12.88
CA LYS A 285 44.03 14.27 12.71
C LYS A 285 43.84 15.79 12.68
N LEU A 286 42.82 16.30 12.00
CA LEU A 286 42.50 17.72 11.98
C LEU A 286 42.07 18.24 13.35
N LEU A 287 41.22 17.48 14.06
CA LEU A 287 40.77 17.84 15.40
C LEU A 287 41.94 17.85 16.40
N SER A 288 42.83 16.85 16.35
CA SER A 288 44.01 16.81 17.20
C SER A 288 45.01 17.92 16.90
N ALA A 289 45.15 18.33 15.63
CA ALA A 289 45.96 19.50 15.25
C ALA A 289 45.37 20.80 15.79
N LEU A 290 44.04 20.96 15.72
CA LEU A 290 43.32 22.12 16.27
C LEU A 290 43.46 22.20 17.80
N LEU A 291 43.34 21.07 18.50
CA LEU A 291 43.54 20.98 19.95
C LEU A 291 44.98 21.32 20.37
N LYS A 292 45.98 20.92 19.57
CA LYS A 292 47.38 21.29 19.79
C LYS A 292 47.62 22.79 19.60
N LEU A 293 46.94 23.42 18.63
CA LEU A 293 47.01 24.86 18.42
C LEU A 293 46.44 25.65 19.61
N VAL A 294 45.36 25.15 20.23
CA VAL A 294 44.70 25.81 21.39
C VAL A 294 45.47 25.57 22.70
N SER A 295 46.16 24.44 22.84
CA SER A 295 46.94 24.10 24.05
C SER A 295 48.39 24.57 24.02
N GLY A 296 48.97 24.84 22.85
CA GLY A 296 50.36 25.29 22.68
C GLY A 296 50.67 26.72 23.14
N ASN A 297 49.66 27.53 23.47
CA ASN A 297 49.85 28.95 23.85
C ASN A 297 49.91 29.19 25.38
N LYS A 298 50.07 28.14 26.20
CA LYS A 298 50.19 28.25 27.66
C LYS A 298 51.62 28.03 28.16
N SER A 299 52.57 28.84 27.68
CA SER A 299 53.86 29.00 28.37
C SER A 299 54.43 30.41 28.16
N ASN A 300 53.72 31.43 28.64
CA ASN A 300 54.36 32.68 29.04
C ASN A 300 54.37 32.74 30.57
N VAL A 301 55.42 32.15 31.16
CA VAL A 301 55.73 32.29 32.58
C VAL A 301 56.40 33.65 32.76
N LEU A 302 55.79 34.56 33.52
CA LEU A 302 56.45 35.78 33.99
C LEU A 302 57.50 35.42 35.06
N PRO A 303 58.69 36.06 35.07
CA PRO A 303 59.74 35.72 36.03
C PRO A 303 59.33 36.16 37.44
N LYS A 304 59.71 35.36 38.45
CA LYS A 304 59.51 35.70 39.86
C LYS A 304 60.52 36.76 40.29
N VAL A 305 59.94 37.89 40.76
CA VAL A 305 60.43 38.94 41.69
C VAL A 305 61.84 39.45 41.46
#